data_AF-A0A9D1I0B1-F1
#
_entry.id   AF-A0A9D1I0B1-F1
#
_cell.length_a   1.000
_cell.length_b   1.000
_cell.length_c   1.000
_cell.angle_alpha   90.00
_cell.angle_beta   90.00
_cell.angle_gamma   90.00
#
_symmetry.space_group_name_H-M   'P 1'
#
loop_
_entity.id
_entity.type
_entity.pdbx_description
1 polymer ?
#
loop_
_entity_poly.entity_id
_entity_poly.type
_entity_poly.pdbx_seq_one_letter_code
_entity_poly.pdbx_strand_id
1 'polypeptide(L)'
;MISVIPTQTTRFRTFGWVQDPSDFRSLCDVVAIFDKNSSKHCELKESIIPRLVEDRDGKAGLIEALEADPLRISYADLVGTSFTPRSAARCNGIVQAAVPGQVRAFIGDWPADNFVRWAHALGFIEYHYEDDTFSITPSGLELTEARTQGKEINEEEKKILTTAVLAYPPAVRILKLLAETEETHLTKFELGKKLGFVGENGFTSLPQSILVRSLAVETSAVEKSKMRSDWDGSSDKYARMIAKWLIKLGLAEQAAKEVTVSAAGTQYSEKIGQAYMITAAGITALNRADGRSRHGRISKNVCFEMLATKGKDREFLRTRRAYILKIISEGKTGTGTEEIKAYLESRGIRAGVDTILDDVRGLINIGLNIVIEGEEIFWNDAINDFVLPLGQNLTCSDLIQVKEKVREKLNHLSHDYLALIDLAYDPAQNRLFEMKTLELLTDECGYQGLHLGGSRKPDGICYTRGLEKDYGIIIDTKAYSGGYNLPISQADEMERYVRENQTRDPEVNANGWWEGFPADVKTFYFMFVAGHFKGNYLNQIDRIWRSTGVSGTAVDISRLLITADRYKGGVISHEDMENSFFQKDEMGGTL
;
A
#
# COMPACT_ATOMS: atom_id res chain seq x y z
N MET A 1 -0.78 -23.12 15.76
CA MET A 1 0.46 -23.12 16.55
C MET A 1 1.59 -22.72 15.61
N ILE A 2 2.21 -21.56 15.81
CA ILE A 2 3.21 -21.02 14.87
C ILE A 2 4.56 -21.71 15.13
N SER A 3 5.05 -22.44 14.13
CA SER A 3 6.28 -23.23 14.20
C SER A 3 7.49 -22.40 13.77
N VAL A 4 8.54 -22.41 14.58
CA VAL A 4 9.75 -21.62 14.34
C VAL A 4 10.83 -22.49 13.72
N ILE A 5 11.30 -22.13 12.53
CA ILE A 5 12.35 -22.87 11.82
C ILE A 5 13.55 -21.93 11.57
N PRO A 6 14.74 -22.25 12.07
CA PRO A 6 15.96 -21.52 11.72
C PRO A 6 16.29 -21.72 10.23
N THR A 7 16.62 -20.65 9.52
CA THR A 7 16.97 -20.71 8.10
C THR A 7 18.28 -19.97 7.82
N GLN A 8 19.02 -20.41 6.80
CA GLN A 8 20.21 -19.68 6.32
C GLN A 8 19.84 -18.52 5.38
N THR A 9 18.61 -18.51 4.87
CA THR A 9 18.10 -17.50 3.94
C THR A 9 17.91 -16.16 4.64
N THR A 10 18.44 -15.09 4.05
CA THR A 10 18.38 -13.72 4.61
C THR A 10 17.35 -12.83 3.91
N ARG A 11 16.75 -13.29 2.79
CA ARG A 11 15.68 -12.59 2.08
C ARG A 11 14.63 -13.56 1.57
N PHE A 12 13.39 -13.32 1.95
CA PHE A 12 12.27 -14.16 1.55
C PHE A 12 11.50 -13.54 0.39
N ARG A 13 10.64 -14.34 -0.24
CA ARG A 13 9.70 -13.89 -1.27
C ARG A 13 8.67 -12.92 -0.66
N THR A 14 7.67 -12.52 -1.44
CA THR A 14 6.54 -11.72 -0.95
C THR A 14 5.24 -12.42 -1.34
N PHE A 15 4.49 -12.89 -0.34
CA PHE A 15 3.21 -13.58 -0.51
C PHE A 15 2.10 -12.87 0.28
N GLY A 16 0.87 -13.37 0.16
CA GLY A 16 -0.28 -12.88 0.92
C GLY A 16 -0.90 -11.58 0.40
N TRP A 17 -0.27 -10.91 -0.56
CA TRP A 17 -0.78 -9.69 -1.20
C TRP A 17 -0.62 -9.78 -2.71
N VAL A 18 -1.71 -9.56 -3.42
CA VAL A 18 -1.82 -9.85 -4.86
C VAL A 18 -2.32 -8.62 -5.60
N GLN A 19 -1.63 -8.23 -6.68
CA GLN A 19 -2.03 -7.14 -7.56
C GLN A 19 -2.37 -7.71 -8.93
N ASP A 20 -3.48 -7.27 -9.55
CA ASP A 20 -3.85 -7.52 -10.95
C ASP A 20 -4.66 -8.79 -11.35
N PRO A 21 -4.50 -10.02 -10.81
CA PRO A 21 -5.28 -11.17 -11.26
C PRO A 21 -6.69 -11.11 -10.68
N SER A 22 -7.68 -11.20 -11.57
CA SER A 22 -9.10 -11.18 -11.18
C SER A 22 -9.90 -12.32 -11.79
N ASP A 23 -9.29 -13.19 -12.58
CA ASP A 23 -9.98 -14.27 -13.25
C ASP A 23 -9.81 -15.61 -12.54
N PHE A 24 -10.87 -16.06 -11.85
CA PHE A 24 -10.87 -17.34 -11.15
C PHE A 24 -10.67 -18.53 -12.08
N ARG A 25 -11.07 -18.41 -13.36
CA ARG A 25 -10.85 -19.51 -14.30
C ARG A 25 -9.37 -19.72 -14.58
N SER A 26 -8.65 -18.64 -14.87
CA SER A 26 -7.19 -18.67 -14.98
C SER A 26 -6.50 -19.14 -13.70
N LEU A 27 -7.04 -18.81 -12.51
CA LEU A 27 -6.53 -19.34 -11.25
C LEU A 27 -6.69 -20.87 -11.17
N CYS A 28 -7.87 -21.41 -11.51
CA CYS A 28 -8.10 -22.85 -11.53
C CYS A 28 -7.15 -23.56 -12.51
N ASP A 29 -6.87 -22.94 -13.66
CA ASP A 29 -5.88 -23.44 -14.61
C ASP A 29 -4.47 -23.48 -14.01
N VAL A 30 -4.10 -22.49 -13.20
CA VAL A 30 -2.79 -22.44 -12.51
C VAL A 30 -2.68 -23.48 -11.40
N VAL A 31 -3.74 -23.71 -10.64
CA VAL A 31 -3.75 -24.76 -9.61
C VAL A 31 -3.68 -26.15 -10.27
N ALA A 32 -4.39 -26.35 -11.38
CA ALA A 32 -4.40 -27.60 -12.12
C ALA A 32 -3.02 -28.01 -12.68
N ILE A 33 -2.08 -27.09 -12.83
CA ILE A 33 -0.68 -27.39 -13.22
C ILE A 33 -0.05 -28.39 -12.24
N PHE A 34 -0.41 -28.32 -10.96
CA PHE A 34 0.19 -29.15 -9.91
C PHE A 34 -0.53 -30.48 -9.68
N ASP A 35 -1.55 -30.81 -10.49
CA ASP A 35 -2.22 -32.10 -10.47
C ASP A 35 -1.91 -32.86 -11.77
N LYS A 36 -1.07 -33.90 -11.66
CA LYS A 36 -0.63 -34.75 -12.78
C LYS A 36 -1.79 -35.41 -13.53
N ASN A 37 -2.94 -35.60 -12.88
CA ASN A 37 -4.12 -36.22 -13.48
C ASN A 37 -5.04 -35.18 -14.16
N SER A 38 -4.77 -33.89 -13.99
CA SER A 38 -5.61 -32.86 -14.58
C SER A 38 -5.37 -32.75 -16.09
N SER A 39 -6.45 -32.47 -16.83
CA SER A 39 -6.36 -32.25 -18.27
C SER A 39 -5.42 -31.09 -18.62
N LYS A 40 -5.33 -30.07 -17.75
CA LYS A 40 -4.51 -28.89 -17.97
C LYS A 40 -3.02 -29.19 -17.82
N HIS A 41 -2.65 -30.04 -16.86
CA HIS A 41 -1.28 -30.51 -16.70
C HIS A 41 -0.81 -31.27 -17.94
N CYS A 42 -1.60 -32.24 -18.41
CA CYS A 42 -1.30 -33.00 -19.62
C CYS A 42 -1.19 -32.08 -20.86
N GLU A 43 -2.16 -31.18 -21.04
CA GLU A 43 -2.16 -30.21 -22.15
C GLU A 43 -0.91 -29.32 -22.13
N LEU A 44 -0.50 -28.85 -20.95
CA LEU A 44 0.69 -28.01 -20.79
C LEU A 44 1.95 -28.73 -21.23
N LYS A 45 2.13 -29.96 -20.73
CA LYS A 45 3.31 -30.78 -20.97
C LYS A 45 3.40 -31.24 -22.43
N GLU A 46 2.30 -31.74 -22.98
CA GLU A 46 2.30 -32.43 -24.27
C GLU A 46 2.09 -31.50 -25.47
N SER A 47 1.46 -30.33 -25.27
CA SER A 47 1.08 -29.45 -26.37
C SER A 47 1.52 -28.00 -26.20
N ILE A 48 1.18 -27.35 -25.07
CA ILE A 48 1.37 -25.89 -24.93
C ILE A 48 2.85 -25.53 -24.83
N ILE A 49 3.60 -26.13 -23.89
CA ILE A 49 5.03 -25.82 -23.70
C ILE A 49 5.85 -26.20 -24.96
N PRO A 50 5.69 -27.40 -25.54
CA PRO A 50 6.39 -27.77 -26.77
C PRO A 50 6.19 -26.78 -27.93
N ARG A 51 5.00 -26.17 -28.01
CA ARG A 51 4.63 -25.21 -29.05
C ARG A 51 5.02 -23.76 -28.75
N LEU A 52 4.90 -23.30 -27.51
CA LEU A 52 5.04 -21.89 -27.13
C LEU A 52 6.44 -21.51 -26.65
N VAL A 53 7.18 -22.43 -26.04
CA VAL A 53 8.49 -22.16 -25.47
C VAL A 53 9.56 -22.56 -26.49
N GLU A 54 10.54 -21.72 -26.74
CA GLU A 54 11.67 -22.08 -27.62
C GLU A 54 12.71 -22.89 -26.84
N ASP A 55 13.50 -23.74 -27.51
CA ASP A 55 14.48 -24.59 -26.83
C ASP A 55 15.52 -23.76 -26.05
N ARG A 56 15.93 -22.61 -26.61
CA ARG A 56 16.86 -21.66 -25.97
C ARG A 56 16.29 -20.99 -24.71
N ASP A 57 14.98 -21.02 -24.53
CA ASP A 57 14.28 -20.41 -23.39
C ASP A 57 13.91 -21.45 -22.32
N GLY A 58 14.52 -22.65 -22.37
CA GLY A 58 14.44 -23.64 -21.29
C GLY A 58 13.32 -24.68 -21.44
N LYS A 59 12.76 -24.88 -22.64
CA LYS A 59 11.65 -25.83 -22.90
C LYS A 59 11.82 -27.19 -22.21
N ALA A 60 12.98 -27.84 -22.39
CA ALA A 60 13.23 -29.16 -21.82
C ALA A 60 13.18 -29.16 -20.29
N GLY A 61 13.75 -28.14 -19.64
CA GLY A 61 13.72 -28.00 -18.18
C GLY A 61 12.31 -27.79 -17.64
N LEU A 62 11.46 -27.03 -18.35
CA LEU A 62 10.06 -26.85 -17.93
C LEU A 62 9.25 -28.15 -18.04
N ILE A 63 9.52 -28.98 -19.05
CA ILE A 63 8.89 -30.31 -19.20
C ILE A 63 9.37 -31.24 -18.09
N GLU A 64 10.69 -31.28 -17.83
CA GLU A 64 11.27 -32.08 -16.75
C GLU A 64 10.68 -31.70 -15.38
N ALA A 65 10.51 -30.41 -15.12
CA ALA A 65 9.88 -29.92 -13.90
C ALA A 65 8.41 -30.39 -13.73
N LEU A 66 7.65 -30.53 -14.83
CA LEU A 66 6.29 -31.07 -14.81
C LEU A 66 6.26 -32.60 -14.63
N GLU A 67 7.33 -33.30 -14.98
CA GLU A 67 7.43 -34.76 -14.86
C GLU A 67 7.95 -35.23 -13.49
N ALA A 68 8.58 -34.33 -12.73
CA ALA A 68 9.15 -34.60 -11.41
C ALA A 68 8.18 -35.35 -10.47
N ASP A 69 8.70 -36.30 -9.70
CA ASP A 69 7.94 -37.06 -8.70
C ASP A 69 8.69 -37.12 -7.35
N PRO A 70 8.13 -36.55 -6.26
CA PRO A 70 6.86 -35.82 -6.19
C PRO A 70 6.87 -34.52 -7.02
N LEU A 71 5.69 -34.07 -7.48
CA LEU A 71 5.58 -32.83 -8.27
C LEU A 71 5.85 -31.60 -7.39
N ARG A 72 7.06 -31.06 -7.52
CA ARG A 72 7.51 -29.83 -6.86
C ARG A 72 8.16 -28.94 -7.90
N ILE A 73 7.59 -27.76 -8.11
CA ILE A 73 8.02 -26.86 -9.18
C ILE A 73 8.66 -25.61 -8.57
N SER A 74 9.86 -25.26 -9.03
CA SER A 74 10.57 -24.09 -8.54
C SER A 74 9.82 -22.79 -8.88
N TYR A 75 9.99 -21.76 -8.05
CA TYR A 75 9.48 -20.42 -8.35
C TYR A 75 9.95 -19.92 -9.73
N ALA A 76 11.22 -20.18 -10.07
CA ALA A 76 11.82 -19.75 -11.32
C ALA A 76 11.15 -20.40 -12.53
N ASP A 77 10.86 -21.71 -12.47
CA ASP A 77 10.19 -22.43 -13.56
C ASP A 77 8.71 -22.03 -13.68
N LEU A 78 8.05 -21.71 -12.57
CA LEU A 78 6.66 -21.22 -12.59
C LEU A 78 6.56 -19.84 -13.26
N VAL A 79 7.37 -18.89 -12.79
CA VAL A 79 7.22 -17.46 -13.13
C VAL A 79 7.99 -17.07 -14.40
N GLY A 80 9.14 -17.70 -14.64
CA GLY A 80 10.07 -17.30 -15.69
C GLY A 80 10.75 -15.97 -15.43
N THR A 81 11.20 -15.30 -16.49
CA THR A 81 11.93 -14.02 -16.40
C THR A 81 11.39 -12.98 -17.39
N SER A 82 11.67 -11.70 -17.09
CA SER A 82 11.32 -10.58 -17.97
C SER A 82 12.36 -10.35 -19.06
N PHE A 83 11.94 -9.75 -20.19
CA PHE A 83 12.84 -9.33 -21.27
C PHE A 83 12.87 -7.79 -21.41
N THR A 84 14.02 -7.27 -21.82
CA THR A 84 14.22 -5.85 -22.13
C THR A 84 14.67 -5.71 -23.60
N PRO A 85 13.89 -5.07 -24.48
CA PRO A 85 12.57 -4.44 -24.24
C PRO A 85 11.45 -5.48 -24.05
N ARG A 86 10.39 -5.13 -23.29
CA ARG A 86 9.21 -6.02 -23.05
C ARG A 86 8.51 -6.46 -24.33
N SER A 87 8.58 -5.67 -25.39
CA SER A 87 8.05 -6.03 -26.71
C SER A 87 8.67 -7.31 -27.28
N ALA A 88 9.92 -7.63 -26.90
CA ALA A 88 10.63 -8.81 -27.33
C ALA A 88 10.46 -10.02 -26.39
N ALA A 89 9.59 -9.93 -25.37
CA ALA A 89 9.44 -11.03 -24.42
C ALA A 89 8.94 -12.31 -25.09
N ARG A 90 9.58 -13.43 -24.72
CA ARG A 90 9.24 -14.80 -25.11
C ARG A 90 8.71 -15.56 -23.89
N CYS A 91 8.03 -16.68 -24.12
CA CYS A 91 7.49 -17.50 -23.04
C CYS A 91 8.61 -18.36 -22.44
N ASN A 92 8.85 -18.26 -21.14
CA ASN A 92 9.90 -19.01 -20.45
C ASN A 92 9.53 -19.40 -19.00
N GLY A 93 8.23 -19.48 -18.71
CA GLY A 93 7.71 -19.98 -17.43
C GLY A 93 6.45 -20.81 -17.64
N ILE A 94 6.20 -21.77 -16.76
CA ILE A 94 5.06 -22.68 -16.81
C ILE A 94 3.74 -21.91 -16.65
N VAL A 95 3.65 -20.99 -15.69
CA VAL A 95 2.45 -20.17 -15.49
C VAL A 95 2.26 -19.17 -16.62
N GLN A 96 3.36 -18.65 -17.20
CA GLN A 96 3.28 -17.82 -18.41
C GLN A 96 2.57 -18.56 -19.54
N ALA A 97 2.96 -19.81 -19.78
CA ALA A 97 2.38 -20.67 -20.81
C ALA A 97 0.95 -21.10 -20.49
N ALA A 98 0.63 -21.31 -19.20
CA ALA A 98 -0.66 -21.81 -18.76
C ALA A 98 -1.82 -20.82 -18.99
N VAL A 99 -1.54 -19.52 -18.83
CA VAL A 99 -2.56 -18.47 -18.89
C VAL A 99 -2.42 -17.67 -20.19
N PRO A 100 -3.49 -17.56 -21.00
CA PRO A 100 -3.45 -16.76 -22.22
C PRO A 100 -3.38 -15.26 -21.90
N GLY A 101 -2.53 -14.53 -22.61
CA GLY A 101 -2.48 -13.07 -22.56
C GLY A 101 -3.62 -12.42 -23.35
N GLN A 102 -3.79 -11.10 -23.18
CA GLN A 102 -4.80 -10.34 -23.95
C GLN A 102 -4.49 -10.27 -25.45
N VAL A 103 -3.21 -10.17 -25.79
CA VAL A 103 -2.73 -10.05 -27.19
C VAL A 103 -1.86 -11.25 -27.57
N ARG A 104 -1.06 -11.76 -26.63
CA ARG A 104 -0.14 -12.88 -26.84
C ARG A 104 -0.76 -14.17 -26.32
N ALA A 105 -0.26 -15.30 -26.82
CA ALA A 105 -0.67 -16.63 -26.36
C ALA A 105 -0.23 -16.98 -24.92
N PHE A 106 0.51 -16.09 -24.26
CA PHE A 106 1.06 -16.25 -22.91
C PHE A 106 1.05 -14.91 -22.16
N ILE A 107 1.16 -14.94 -20.83
CA ILE A 107 1.31 -13.76 -19.97
C ILE A 107 2.79 -13.48 -19.63
N GLY A 108 3.11 -12.26 -19.22
CA GLY A 108 4.46 -11.93 -18.74
C GLY A 108 4.75 -12.50 -17.34
N ASP A 109 6.00 -12.34 -16.90
CA ASP A 109 6.50 -12.78 -15.60
C ASP A 109 5.76 -12.12 -14.42
N TRP A 110 5.51 -10.81 -14.48
CA TRP A 110 4.81 -10.11 -13.40
C TRP A 110 3.36 -10.62 -13.18
N PRO A 111 2.50 -10.76 -14.21
CA PRO A 111 1.22 -11.44 -14.04
C PRO A 111 1.34 -12.88 -13.57
N ALA A 112 2.34 -13.64 -14.04
CA ALA A 112 2.55 -15.04 -13.64
C ALA A 112 2.87 -15.16 -12.14
N ASP A 113 3.77 -14.33 -11.62
CA ASP A 113 4.06 -14.20 -10.18
C ASP A 113 2.79 -13.92 -9.38
N ASN A 114 1.94 -12.99 -9.84
CA ASN A 114 0.69 -12.69 -9.13
C ASN A 114 -0.28 -13.88 -9.09
N PHE A 115 -0.34 -14.73 -10.13
CA PHE A 115 -1.16 -15.96 -10.08
C PHE A 115 -0.60 -16.98 -9.08
N VAL A 116 0.73 -17.17 -9.04
CA VAL A 116 1.38 -18.04 -8.03
C VAL A 116 1.07 -17.53 -6.62
N ARG A 117 1.25 -16.22 -6.38
CA ARG A 117 0.91 -15.58 -5.10
C ARG A 117 -0.56 -15.73 -4.74
N TRP A 118 -1.47 -15.70 -5.73
CA TRP A 118 -2.90 -15.85 -5.51
C TRP A 118 -3.29 -17.27 -5.12
N ALA A 119 -2.80 -18.27 -5.86
CA ALA A 119 -3.00 -19.68 -5.53
C ALA A 119 -2.46 -20.01 -4.13
N HIS A 120 -1.28 -19.48 -3.79
CA HIS A 120 -0.70 -19.64 -2.46
C HIS A 120 -1.51 -18.91 -1.37
N ALA A 121 -1.92 -17.66 -1.61
CA ALA A 121 -2.70 -16.88 -0.63
C ALA A 121 -4.07 -17.51 -0.31
N LEU A 122 -4.69 -18.18 -1.29
CA LEU A 122 -5.93 -18.93 -1.11
C LEU A 122 -5.70 -20.36 -0.57
N GLY A 123 -4.45 -20.77 -0.37
CA GLY A 123 -4.09 -22.07 0.21
C GLY A 123 -4.32 -23.24 -0.73
N PHE A 124 -4.27 -23.04 -2.05
CA PHE A 124 -4.36 -24.12 -3.03
C PHE A 124 -2.99 -24.76 -3.32
N ILE A 125 -1.92 -23.98 -3.19
CA ILE A 125 -0.54 -24.46 -3.25
C ILE A 125 0.20 -24.03 -1.98
N GLU A 126 1.19 -24.82 -1.58
CA GLU A 126 2.08 -24.54 -0.45
C GLU A 126 3.50 -24.23 -0.94
N TYR A 127 4.25 -23.45 -0.15
CA TYR A 127 5.62 -23.04 -0.45
C TYR A 127 6.62 -23.77 0.44
N HIS A 128 7.69 -24.29 -0.15
CA HIS A 128 8.79 -24.98 0.54
C HIS A 128 10.01 -24.05 0.61
N TYR A 129 10.44 -23.73 1.83
CA TYR A 129 11.53 -22.77 2.07
C TYR A 129 12.91 -23.33 1.74
N GLU A 130 13.07 -24.66 1.78
CA GLU A 130 14.35 -25.34 1.63
C GLU A 130 14.89 -25.25 0.19
N ASP A 131 14.00 -25.30 -0.79
CA ASP A 131 14.33 -25.40 -2.21
C ASP A 131 13.60 -24.38 -3.11
N ASP A 132 12.86 -23.43 -2.53
CA ASP A 132 12.11 -22.39 -3.26
C ASP A 132 11.10 -22.98 -4.27
N THR A 133 10.45 -24.09 -3.89
CA THR A 133 9.46 -24.80 -4.71
C THR A 133 8.03 -24.69 -4.16
N PHE A 134 7.06 -25.08 -4.99
CA PHE A 134 5.66 -25.19 -4.64
C PHE A 134 5.10 -26.58 -4.96
N SER A 135 4.12 -27.01 -4.17
CA SER A 135 3.31 -28.20 -4.43
C SER A 135 1.83 -27.94 -4.18
N ILE A 136 0.97 -28.82 -4.70
CA ILE A 136 -0.47 -28.76 -4.48
C ILE A 136 -0.83 -29.14 -3.03
N THR A 137 -1.85 -28.49 -2.48
CA THR A 137 -2.44 -28.85 -1.18
C THR A 137 -3.69 -29.72 -1.36
N PRO A 138 -4.25 -30.32 -0.30
CA PRO A 138 -5.54 -31.00 -0.37
C PRO A 138 -6.68 -30.14 -0.93
N SER A 139 -6.77 -28.86 -0.50
CA SER A 139 -7.77 -27.90 -1.02
C SER A 139 -7.53 -27.61 -2.51
N GLY A 140 -6.27 -27.58 -2.95
CA GLY A 140 -5.89 -27.47 -4.35
C GLY A 140 -6.39 -28.66 -5.17
N LEU A 141 -6.20 -29.89 -4.67
CA LEU A 141 -6.68 -31.11 -5.32
C LEU A 141 -8.21 -31.14 -5.39
N GLU A 142 -8.92 -30.77 -4.32
CA GLU A 142 -10.39 -30.65 -4.35
C GLU A 142 -10.86 -29.68 -5.46
N LEU A 143 -10.14 -28.57 -5.65
CA LEU A 143 -10.45 -27.61 -6.72
C LEU A 143 -10.19 -28.21 -8.11
N THR A 144 -9.11 -28.98 -8.29
CA THR A 144 -8.81 -29.61 -9.59
C THR A 144 -9.81 -30.71 -9.94
N GLU A 145 -10.26 -31.48 -8.95
CA GLU A 145 -11.28 -32.52 -9.11
C GLU A 145 -12.66 -31.93 -9.43
N ALA A 146 -13.03 -30.80 -8.82
CA ALA A 146 -14.29 -30.10 -9.09
C ALA A 146 -14.30 -29.33 -10.43
N ARG A 147 -13.13 -29.15 -11.06
CA ARG A 147 -12.97 -28.34 -12.28
C ARG A 147 -13.66 -28.99 -13.47
N THR A 148 -14.57 -28.26 -14.11
CA THR A 148 -15.21 -28.68 -15.37
C THR A 148 -14.45 -28.16 -16.59
N GLN A 149 -14.81 -28.60 -17.81
CA GLN A 149 -14.34 -27.98 -19.05
C GLN A 149 -15.14 -26.71 -19.34
N GLY A 150 -14.53 -25.68 -19.95
CA GLY A 150 -15.21 -24.41 -20.30
C GLY A 150 -14.54 -23.15 -19.73
N LYS A 151 -15.28 -22.03 -19.66
CA LYS A 151 -14.79 -20.77 -19.07
C LYS A 151 -15.52 -20.37 -17.78
N GLU A 152 -16.67 -20.97 -17.51
CA GLU A 152 -17.49 -20.64 -16.36
C GLU A 152 -17.07 -21.44 -15.14
N ILE A 153 -17.28 -20.85 -13.96
CA ILE A 153 -17.05 -21.49 -12.67
C ILE A 153 -18.36 -22.17 -12.25
N ASN A 154 -18.32 -23.47 -12.00
CA ASN A 154 -19.49 -24.21 -11.54
C ASN A 154 -19.75 -24.00 -10.04
N GLU A 155 -20.89 -24.49 -9.53
CA GLU A 155 -21.29 -24.26 -8.13
C GLU A 155 -20.34 -24.92 -7.10
N GLU A 156 -19.77 -26.09 -7.41
CA GLU A 156 -18.80 -26.73 -6.50
C GLU A 156 -17.46 -25.99 -6.49
N GLU A 157 -16.94 -25.60 -7.67
CA GLU A 157 -15.78 -24.70 -7.77
C GLU A 157 -16.02 -23.41 -6.98
N LYS A 158 -17.19 -22.78 -7.14
CA LYS A 158 -17.56 -21.55 -6.44
C LYS A 158 -17.59 -21.72 -4.93
N LYS A 159 -18.06 -22.87 -4.43
CA LYS A 159 -18.08 -23.18 -2.99
C LYS A 159 -16.68 -23.39 -2.42
N ILE A 160 -15.80 -24.08 -3.14
CA ILE A 160 -14.38 -24.25 -2.77
C ILE A 160 -13.68 -22.90 -2.76
N LEU A 161 -13.81 -22.13 -3.84
CA LEU A 161 -13.26 -20.77 -3.96
C LEU A 161 -13.76 -19.83 -2.88
N THR A 162 -15.06 -19.91 -2.52
CA THR A 162 -15.63 -19.12 -1.42
C THR A 162 -14.98 -19.47 -0.09
N THR A 163 -14.80 -20.76 0.20
CA THR A 163 -14.16 -21.20 1.45
C THR A 163 -12.69 -20.73 1.50
N ALA A 164 -11.97 -20.86 0.39
CA ALA A 164 -10.58 -20.41 0.27
C ALA A 164 -10.43 -18.88 0.42
N VAL A 165 -11.33 -18.09 -0.17
CA VAL A 165 -11.36 -16.63 0.01
C VAL A 165 -11.69 -16.23 1.45
N LEU A 166 -12.54 -16.97 2.15
CA LEU A 166 -12.82 -16.72 3.57
C LEU A 166 -11.68 -17.17 4.49
N ALA A 167 -10.83 -18.10 4.05
CA ALA A 167 -9.59 -18.42 4.73
C ALA A 167 -8.51 -17.35 4.49
N TYR A 168 -8.64 -16.48 3.48
CA TYR A 168 -7.70 -15.40 3.22
C TYR A 168 -8.02 -14.16 4.08
N PRO A 169 -7.20 -13.81 5.09
CA PRO A 169 -7.54 -12.76 6.05
C PRO A 169 -7.92 -11.41 5.41
N PRO A 170 -7.20 -10.88 4.39
CA PRO A 170 -7.53 -9.58 3.80
C PRO A 170 -8.90 -9.53 3.12
N ALA A 171 -9.42 -10.66 2.61
CA ALA A 171 -10.80 -10.71 2.11
C ALA A 171 -11.82 -10.59 3.25
N VAL A 172 -11.57 -11.26 4.37
CA VAL A 172 -12.38 -11.12 5.58
C VAL A 172 -12.31 -9.68 6.11
N ARG A 173 -11.16 -9.00 6.02
CA ARG A 173 -11.04 -7.58 6.37
C ARG A 173 -11.98 -6.72 5.54
N ILE A 174 -12.00 -6.89 4.21
CA ILE A 174 -12.89 -6.11 3.33
C ILE A 174 -14.36 -6.36 3.70
N LEU A 175 -14.75 -7.62 3.93
CA LEU A 175 -16.11 -7.93 4.38
C LEU A 175 -16.44 -7.26 5.73
N LYS A 176 -15.54 -7.28 6.71
CA LYS A 176 -15.72 -6.60 8.00
C LYS A 176 -15.94 -5.10 7.84
N LEU A 177 -15.12 -4.45 7.00
CA LEU A 177 -15.25 -3.02 6.74
C LEU A 177 -16.56 -2.67 6.05
N LEU A 178 -17.03 -3.51 5.13
CA LEU A 178 -18.31 -3.32 4.44
C LEU A 178 -19.53 -3.69 5.31
N ALA A 179 -19.31 -4.34 6.45
CA ALA A 179 -20.35 -4.76 7.39
C ALA A 179 -20.39 -3.90 8.67
N GLU A 180 -19.70 -2.74 8.69
CA GLU A 180 -19.73 -1.84 9.87
C GLU A 180 -21.17 -1.42 10.22
N THR A 181 -21.99 -1.12 9.21
CA THR A 181 -23.44 -0.84 9.32
C THR A 181 -24.18 -1.38 8.09
N GLU A 182 -25.52 -1.48 8.15
CA GLU A 182 -26.35 -1.90 7.02
C GLU A 182 -26.24 -0.96 5.80
N GLU A 183 -25.96 0.33 6.02
CA GLU A 183 -25.84 1.35 4.98
C GLU A 183 -24.39 1.60 4.54
N THR A 184 -23.45 0.77 4.99
CA THR A 184 -22.02 1.00 4.71
C THR A 184 -21.72 0.87 3.21
N HIS A 185 -21.27 1.99 2.63
CA HIS A 185 -20.86 2.11 1.23
C HIS A 185 -19.47 2.73 1.17
N LEU A 186 -18.45 1.94 0.82
CA LEU A 186 -17.05 2.37 0.90
C LEU A 186 -16.37 2.37 -0.46
N THR A 187 -15.60 3.42 -0.76
CA THR A 187 -14.71 3.47 -1.92
C THR A 187 -13.47 2.60 -1.72
N LYS A 188 -12.73 2.32 -2.81
CA LYS A 188 -11.42 1.68 -2.74
C LYS A 188 -10.42 2.43 -1.83
N PHE A 189 -10.55 3.76 -1.70
CA PHE A 189 -9.67 4.58 -0.85
C PHE A 189 -10.06 4.48 0.63
N GLU A 190 -11.37 4.49 0.92
CA GLU A 190 -11.88 4.31 2.28
C GLU A 190 -11.59 2.90 2.82
N LEU A 191 -11.56 1.89 1.95
CA LEU A 191 -11.10 0.54 2.27
C LEU A 191 -9.56 0.49 2.38
N GLY A 192 -8.85 1.08 1.42
CA GLY A 192 -7.39 1.06 1.32
C GLY A 192 -6.71 1.66 2.56
N LYS A 193 -7.23 2.77 3.10
CA LYS A 193 -6.70 3.40 4.32
C LYS A 193 -6.84 2.54 5.59
N LYS A 194 -7.67 1.48 5.56
CA LYS A 194 -7.94 0.55 6.67
C LYS A 194 -7.45 -0.87 6.38
N LEU A 195 -6.64 -1.08 5.33
CA LEU A 195 -6.19 -2.39 4.84
C LEU A 195 -4.67 -2.53 4.89
N GLY A 196 -4.20 -3.60 5.54
CA GLY A 196 -2.77 -3.90 5.66
C GLY A 196 -2.06 -3.14 6.79
N PHE A 197 -0.73 -3.11 6.73
CA PHE A 197 0.10 -2.38 7.70
C PHE A 197 0.17 -0.89 7.32
N VAL A 198 -0.92 -0.18 7.60
CA VAL A 198 -1.11 1.25 7.31
C VAL A 198 0.05 2.07 7.85
N GLY A 199 0.52 3.06 7.08
CA GLY A 199 1.68 3.86 7.43
C GLY A 199 3.00 3.36 6.81
N GLU A 200 2.98 2.32 5.97
CA GLU A 200 4.18 1.77 5.29
C GLU A 200 4.12 1.90 3.76
N ASN A 201 5.30 1.94 3.12
CA ASN A 201 5.43 1.97 1.65
C ASN A 201 4.69 0.81 0.94
N GLY A 202 4.58 -0.34 1.61
CA GLY A 202 3.83 -1.49 1.12
C GLY A 202 2.30 -1.31 1.08
N PHE A 203 1.78 -0.35 1.84
CA PHE A 203 0.36 -0.21 2.20
C PHE A 203 -0.10 1.25 2.16
N THR A 204 0.13 1.87 1.01
CA THR A 204 -0.24 3.26 0.78
C THR A 204 -1.67 3.38 0.26
N SER A 205 -2.36 4.44 0.65
CA SER A 205 -3.69 4.82 0.13
C SER A 205 -3.65 6.28 -0.30
N LEU A 206 -4.26 6.56 -1.45
CA LEU A 206 -4.34 7.91 -1.99
C LEU A 206 -5.30 8.76 -1.16
N PRO A 207 -4.95 10.02 -0.84
CA PRO A 207 -5.86 10.95 -0.16
C PRO A 207 -7.13 11.21 -1.00
N GLN A 208 -8.27 10.64 -0.60
CA GLN A 208 -9.54 10.79 -1.32
C GLN A 208 -9.98 12.27 -1.39
N SER A 209 -9.73 13.04 -0.33
CA SER A 209 -10.09 14.47 -0.27
C SER A 209 -9.34 15.27 -1.33
N ILE A 210 -8.05 15.00 -1.51
CA ILE A 210 -7.23 15.64 -2.55
C ILE A 210 -7.70 15.18 -3.93
N LEU A 211 -7.92 13.88 -4.14
CA LEU A 211 -8.38 13.36 -5.44
C LEU A 211 -9.70 14.00 -5.88
N VAL A 212 -10.69 14.10 -5.00
CA VAL A 212 -11.99 14.71 -5.32
C VAL A 212 -11.83 16.18 -5.67
N ARG A 213 -11.05 16.94 -4.90
CA ARG A 213 -10.72 18.34 -5.22
C ARG A 213 -10.07 18.46 -6.59
N SER A 214 -9.01 17.70 -6.86
CA SER A 214 -8.29 17.74 -8.13
C SER A 214 -9.17 17.33 -9.32
N LEU A 215 -10.02 16.31 -9.17
CA LEU A 215 -10.96 15.88 -10.22
C LEU A 215 -12.01 16.94 -10.53
N ALA A 216 -12.50 17.65 -9.51
CA ALA A 216 -13.53 18.65 -9.68
C ALA A 216 -13.03 19.90 -10.42
N VAL A 217 -11.76 20.29 -10.20
CA VAL A 217 -11.16 21.47 -10.85
C VAL A 217 -10.49 21.17 -12.19
N GLU A 218 -10.15 19.91 -12.48
CA GLU A 218 -9.61 19.52 -13.78
C GLU A 218 -10.66 19.75 -14.89
N THR A 219 -10.23 20.20 -16.05
CA THR A 219 -11.10 20.48 -17.21
C THR A 219 -10.87 19.50 -18.36
N SER A 220 -9.68 18.90 -18.43
CA SER A 220 -9.31 17.88 -19.41
C SER A 220 -9.96 16.54 -19.10
N ALA A 221 -10.86 16.09 -19.97
CA ALA A 221 -11.48 14.76 -19.85
C ALA A 221 -10.44 13.61 -19.88
N VAL A 222 -9.35 13.79 -20.63
CA VAL A 222 -8.26 12.81 -20.74
C VAL A 222 -7.53 12.68 -19.40
N GLU A 223 -7.17 13.80 -18.77
CA GLU A 223 -6.50 13.76 -17.46
C GLU A 223 -7.46 13.26 -16.37
N LYS A 224 -8.74 13.66 -16.37
CA LYS A 224 -9.74 13.07 -15.44
C LYS A 224 -9.82 11.55 -15.55
N SER A 225 -9.80 11.01 -16.77
CA SER A 225 -9.84 9.56 -16.99
C SER A 225 -8.60 8.88 -16.39
N LYS A 226 -7.42 9.43 -16.67
CA LYS A 226 -6.13 8.95 -16.14
C LYS A 226 -6.06 9.02 -14.62
N MET A 227 -6.56 10.10 -14.02
CA MET A 227 -6.67 10.25 -12.57
C MET A 227 -7.54 9.14 -11.96
N ARG A 228 -8.70 8.83 -12.56
CA ARG A 228 -9.60 7.78 -12.07
C ARG A 228 -9.01 6.37 -12.19
N SER A 229 -8.23 6.10 -13.24
CA SER A 229 -7.70 4.76 -13.53
C SER A 229 -6.35 4.48 -12.87
N ASP A 230 -5.45 5.48 -12.85
CA ASP A 230 -4.02 5.28 -12.58
C ASP A 230 -3.56 5.87 -11.23
N TRP A 231 -4.38 6.71 -10.60
CA TRP A 231 -4.07 7.23 -9.28
C TRP A 231 -4.60 6.26 -8.22
N ASP A 232 -3.68 5.43 -7.73
CA ASP A 232 -3.94 4.44 -6.69
C ASP A 232 -2.68 4.24 -5.86
N GLY A 233 -2.84 4.19 -4.54
CA GLY A 233 -1.87 3.61 -3.63
C GLY A 233 -1.85 2.08 -3.73
N SER A 234 -0.89 1.44 -3.06
CA SER A 234 -0.79 -0.03 -3.08
C SER A 234 -2.00 -0.69 -2.42
N SER A 235 -2.48 -0.15 -1.29
CA SER A 235 -3.67 -0.66 -0.57
C SER A 235 -4.97 -0.43 -1.35
N ASP A 236 -5.08 0.65 -2.11
CA ASP A 236 -6.26 0.90 -2.95
C ASP A 236 -6.36 -0.16 -4.06
N LYS A 237 -5.22 -0.56 -4.63
CA LYS A 237 -5.15 -1.68 -5.58
C LYS A 237 -5.54 -3.00 -4.91
N TYR A 238 -5.03 -3.30 -3.72
CA TYR A 238 -5.42 -4.50 -2.99
C TYR A 238 -6.93 -4.52 -2.70
N ALA A 239 -7.48 -3.44 -2.15
CA ALA A 239 -8.91 -3.31 -1.85
C ALA A 239 -9.76 -3.53 -3.11
N ARG A 240 -9.40 -2.88 -4.23
CA ARG A 240 -10.08 -3.07 -5.53
C ARG A 240 -10.02 -4.52 -6.00
N MET A 241 -8.87 -5.17 -5.91
CA MET A 241 -8.71 -6.54 -6.39
C MET A 241 -9.50 -7.55 -5.55
N ILE A 242 -9.41 -7.43 -4.22
CA ILE A 242 -10.14 -8.28 -3.28
C ILE A 242 -11.65 -8.07 -3.46
N ALA A 243 -12.11 -6.83 -3.58
CA ALA A 243 -13.53 -6.54 -3.81
C ALA A 243 -14.03 -7.19 -5.12
N LYS A 244 -13.25 -7.16 -6.20
CA LYS A 244 -13.59 -7.86 -7.44
C LYS A 244 -13.76 -9.37 -7.25
N TRP A 245 -12.94 -10.01 -6.43
CA TRP A 245 -13.08 -11.43 -6.11
C TRP A 245 -14.37 -11.69 -5.33
N LEU A 246 -14.63 -10.88 -4.31
CA LEU A 246 -15.85 -10.97 -3.50
C LEU A 246 -17.11 -10.78 -4.36
N ILE A 247 -17.08 -9.84 -5.31
CA ILE A 247 -18.19 -9.63 -6.27
C ILE A 247 -18.41 -10.86 -7.15
N LYS A 248 -17.34 -11.45 -7.71
CA LYS A 248 -17.45 -12.67 -8.52
C LYS A 248 -18.04 -13.86 -7.75
N LEU A 249 -17.85 -13.89 -6.43
CA LEU A 249 -18.44 -14.89 -5.54
C LEU A 249 -19.82 -14.50 -5.00
N GLY A 250 -20.31 -13.29 -5.31
CA GLY A 250 -21.59 -12.77 -4.84
C GLY A 250 -21.61 -12.29 -3.38
N LEU A 251 -20.45 -12.07 -2.77
CA LEU A 251 -20.29 -11.66 -1.37
C LEU A 251 -20.27 -10.13 -1.18
N ALA A 252 -20.00 -9.40 -2.26
CA ALA A 252 -20.05 -7.95 -2.30
C ALA A 252 -20.65 -7.51 -3.64
N GLU A 253 -21.06 -6.25 -3.73
CA GLU A 253 -21.51 -5.63 -4.96
C GLU A 253 -20.81 -4.30 -5.20
N GLN A 254 -20.72 -3.89 -6.46
CA GLN A 254 -20.12 -2.62 -6.84
C GLN A 254 -21.22 -1.61 -7.16
N ALA A 255 -21.24 -0.52 -6.40
CA ALA A 255 -22.14 0.61 -6.62
C ALA A 255 -21.32 1.90 -6.55
N ALA A 256 -21.49 2.80 -7.51
CA ALA A 256 -20.73 4.05 -7.52
C ALA A 256 -21.18 4.99 -6.39
N LYS A 257 -20.24 5.59 -5.68
CA LYS A 257 -20.49 6.50 -4.54
C LYS A 257 -20.26 7.95 -4.95
N GLU A 258 -21.18 8.85 -4.62
CA GLU A 258 -20.92 10.29 -4.67
C GLU A 258 -20.16 10.71 -3.41
N VAL A 259 -19.05 11.41 -3.59
CA VAL A 259 -18.20 11.88 -2.49
C VAL A 259 -18.10 13.39 -2.58
N THR A 260 -18.52 14.06 -1.51
CA THR A 260 -18.41 15.51 -1.38
C THR A 260 -17.38 15.85 -0.32
N VAL A 261 -16.47 16.77 -0.66
CA VAL A 261 -15.45 17.30 0.25
C VAL A 261 -15.52 18.82 0.26
N SER A 262 -15.35 19.42 1.42
CA SER A 262 -15.35 20.87 1.58
C SER A 262 -13.93 21.38 1.74
N ALA A 263 -13.54 22.36 0.95
CA ALA A 263 -12.29 23.11 1.13
C ALA A 263 -12.48 24.57 0.72
N ALA A 264 -11.92 25.49 1.50
CA ALA A 264 -12.01 26.93 1.31
C ALA A 264 -13.44 27.49 1.24
N GLY A 265 -14.39 26.85 1.95
CA GLY A 265 -15.81 27.20 1.87
C GLY A 265 -16.49 26.78 0.56
N THR A 266 -15.78 26.07 -0.33
CA THR A 266 -16.32 25.49 -1.56
C THR A 266 -16.55 23.99 -1.35
N GLN A 267 -17.66 23.48 -1.88
CA GLN A 267 -17.91 22.04 -1.93
C GLN A 267 -17.51 21.48 -3.30
N TYR A 268 -16.75 20.38 -3.26
CA TYR A 268 -16.34 19.62 -4.43
C TYR A 268 -17.02 18.26 -4.36
N SER A 269 -17.80 17.88 -5.38
CA SER A 269 -18.48 16.58 -5.44
C SER A 269 -18.04 15.80 -6.67
N GLU A 270 -17.67 14.54 -6.48
CA GLU A 270 -17.30 13.64 -7.57
C GLU A 270 -17.82 12.22 -7.33
N LYS A 271 -18.18 11.55 -8.42
CA LYS A 271 -18.66 10.16 -8.38
C LYS A 271 -17.49 9.18 -8.52
N ILE A 272 -17.28 8.32 -7.54
CA ILE A 272 -16.25 7.27 -7.53
C ILE A 272 -16.91 5.92 -7.84
N GLY A 273 -16.57 5.36 -9.01
CA GLY A 273 -17.16 4.10 -9.47
C GLY A 273 -16.65 2.86 -8.74
N GLN A 274 -15.41 2.89 -8.23
CA GLN A 274 -14.80 1.78 -7.47
C GLN A 274 -15.21 1.89 -5.99
N ALA A 275 -16.49 1.65 -5.73
CA ALA A 275 -17.07 1.64 -4.39
C ALA A 275 -18.02 0.44 -4.24
N TYR A 276 -18.16 -0.02 -3.00
CA TYR A 276 -18.65 -1.37 -2.73
C TYR A 276 -19.58 -1.42 -1.51
N MET A 277 -20.47 -2.41 -1.53
CA MET A 277 -21.38 -2.74 -0.44
C MET A 277 -21.33 -4.26 -0.20
N ILE A 278 -21.60 -4.70 1.02
CA ILE A 278 -21.70 -6.13 1.34
C ILE A 278 -23.08 -6.67 0.94
N THR A 279 -23.15 -7.91 0.45
CA THR A 279 -24.43 -8.57 0.18
C THR A 279 -24.91 -9.37 1.39
N ALA A 280 -26.17 -9.81 1.41
CA ALA A 280 -26.67 -10.74 2.43
C ALA A 280 -25.86 -12.06 2.49
N ALA A 281 -25.41 -12.55 1.33
CA ALA A 281 -24.51 -13.71 1.26
C ALA A 281 -23.14 -13.39 1.87
N GLY A 282 -22.61 -12.18 1.64
CA GLY A 282 -21.41 -11.67 2.28
C GLY A 282 -21.49 -11.61 3.80
N ILE A 283 -22.61 -11.12 4.36
CA ILE A 283 -22.85 -11.10 5.81
C ILE A 283 -22.85 -12.52 6.38
N THR A 284 -23.54 -13.45 5.70
CA THR A 284 -23.58 -14.86 6.11
C THR A 284 -22.19 -15.49 6.09
N ALA A 285 -21.41 -15.21 5.05
CA ALA A 285 -20.04 -15.67 4.90
C ALA A 285 -19.11 -15.10 5.98
N LEU A 286 -19.25 -13.81 6.31
CA LEU A 286 -18.51 -13.16 7.39
C LEU A 286 -18.85 -13.77 8.75
N ASN A 287 -20.13 -14.01 9.05
CA ASN A 287 -20.54 -14.66 10.29
C ASN A 287 -19.93 -16.06 10.44
N ARG A 288 -19.77 -16.81 9.34
CA ARG A 288 -19.05 -18.08 9.35
C ARG A 288 -17.55 -17.89 9.63
N ALA A 289 -16.91 -16.93 8.96
CA ALA A 289 -15.49 -16.63 9.14
C ALA A 289 -15.15 -16.15 10.57
N ASP A 290 -16.07 -15.44 11.24
CA ASP A 290 -15.91 -14.99 12.62
C ASP A 290 -16.36 -16.02 13.67
N GLY A 291 -16.89 -17.17 13.26
CA GLY A 291 -17.38 -18.21 14.17
C GLY A 291 -18.69 -17.83 14.88
N ARG A 292 -19.49 -16.92 14.31
CA ARG A 292 -20.83 -16.53 14.78
C ARG A 292 -21.95 -17.35 14.14
N SER A 293 -21.61 -18.31 13.29
CA SER A 293 -22.56 -19.20 12.63
C SER A 293 -22.64 -20.57 13.33
N ARG A 294 -23.67 -21.37 13.00
CA ARG A 294 -23.76 -22.78 13.41
C ARG A 294 -22.65 -23.67 12.84
N HIS A 295 -21.98 -23.22 11.77
CA HIS A 295 -20.89 -23.92 11.13
C HIS A 295 -19.57 -23.54 11.81
N GLY A 296 -18.62 -24.48 11.83
CA GLY A 296 -17.28 -24.23 12.37
C GLY A 296 -16.62 -23.02 11.70
N ARG A 297 -15.88 -22.26 12.51
CA ARG A 297 -15.06 -21.13 12.06
C ARG A 297 -14.05 -21.63 11.01
N ILE A 298 -13.86 -20.86 9.95
CA ILE A 298 -12.84 -21.16 8.94
C ILE A 298 -11.49 -20.68 9.48
N SER A 299 -10.51 -21.59 9.56
CA SER A 299 -9.14 -21.23 9.90
C SER A 299 -8.51 -20.42 8.78
N LYS A 300 -7.85 -19.32 9.15
CA LYS A 300 -7.23 -18.39 8.21
C LYS A 300 -5.81 -18.80 7.83
N ASN A 301 -5.46 -18.55 6.57
CA ASN A 301 -4.13 -18.75 5.99
C ASN A 301 -3.28 -17.48 6.21
N VAL A 302 -2.30 -17.58 7.10
CA VAL A 302 -1.29 -16.54 7.33
C VAL A 302 0.07 -17.10 6.95
N CYS A 303 0.91 -16.29 6.31
CA CYS A 303 2.31 -16.64 6.07
C CYS A 303 3.23 -15.51 6.51
N PHE A 304 4.49 -15.83 6.76
CA PHE A 304 5.49 -14.87 7.21
C PHE A 304 5.63 -13.68 6.25
N GLU A 305 5.62 -13.94 4.94
CA GLU A 305 5.82 -12.94 3.90
C GLU A 305 4.67 -11.93 3.81
N MET A 306 3.49 -12.28 4.31
CA MET A 306 2.31 -11.40 4.35
C MET A 306 2.50 -10.21 5.30
N LEU A 307 3.38 -10.35 6.30
CA LEU A 307 3.52 -9.40 7.41
C LEU A 307 4.30 -8.13 7.05
N ALA A 308 4.90 -8.05 5.86
CA ALA A 308 5.40 -6.82 5.22
C ALA A 308 5.69 -7.10 3.74
N THR A 309 5.48 -6.15 2.83
CA THR A 309 5.60 -6.41 1.38
C THR A 309 6.82 -5.78 0.71
N LYS A 310 7.20 -4.56 1.12
CA LYS A 310 8.24 -3.73 0.53
C LYS A 310 9.16 -3.15 1.61
N GLY A 311 10.28 -2.56 1.18
CA GLY A 311 11.24 -1.90 2.08
C GLY A 311 12.44 -2.78 2.42
N LYS A 312 13.55 -2.14 2.78
CA LYS A 312 14.81 -2.82 3.12
C LYS A 312 14.70 -3.63 4.42
N ASP A 313 13.84 -3.17 5.34
CA ASP A 313 13.65 -3.75 6.67
C ASP A 313 12.48 -4.75 6.75
N ARG A 314 11.94 -5.19 5.61
CA ARG A 314 10.74 -6.06 5.58
C ARG A 314 10.91 -7.33 6.41
N GLU A 315 12.09 -7.96 6.43
CA GLU A 315 12.32 -9.20 7.19
C GLU A 315 12.36 -8.94 8.71
N PHE A 316 12.90 -7.78 9.12
CA PHE A 316 12.85 -7.33 10.51
C PHE A 316 11.39 -7.10 10.95
N LEU A 317 10.61 -6.37 10.15
CA LEU A 317 9.20 -6.12 10.43
C LEU A 317 8.37 -7.41 10.47
N ARG A 318 8.55 -8.31 9.49
CA ARG A 318 7.89 -9.62 9.46
C ARG A 318 8.21 -10.44 10.70
N THR A 319 9.47 -10.48 11.12
CA THR A 319 9.88 -11.23 12.31
C THR A 319 9.26 -10.67 13.58
N ARG A 320 9.32 -9.35 13.78
CA ARG A 320 8.70 -8.68 14.92
C ARG A 320 7.20 -8.99 14.99
N ARG A 321 6.48 -8.85 13.88
CA ARG A 321 5.04 -9.11 13.77
C ARG A 321 4.67 -10.58 13.97
N ALA A 322 5.48 -11.50 13.46
CA ALA A 322 5.25 -12.92 13.65
C ALA A 322 5.42 -13.31 15.13
N TYR A 323 6.40 -12.74 15.83
CA TYR A 323 6.55 -12.94 17.27
C TYR A 323 5.41 -12.32 18.08
N ILE A 324 4.96 -11.12 17.72
CA ILE A 324 3.77 -10.49 18.32
C ILE A 324 2.53 -11.38 18.11
N LEU A 325 2.29 -11.84 16.88
CA LEU A 325 1.18 -12.74 16.58
C LEU A 325 1.28 -14.04 17.37
N LYS A 326 2.48 -14.61 17.49
CA LYS A 326 2.73 -15.85 18.24
C LYS A 326 2.35 -15.71 19.70
N ILE A 327 2.90 -14.72 20.40
CA ILE A 327 2.62 -14.54 21.84
C ILE A 327 1.12 -14.26 22.08
N ILE A 328 0.48 -13.43 21.24
CA ILE A 328 -0.95 -13.15 21.35
C ILE A 328 -1.78 -14.42 21.10
N SER A 329 -1.44 -15.21 20.08
CA SER A 329 -2.20 -16.43 19.73
C SER A 329 -2.07 -17.55 20.77
N GLU A 330 -1.01 -17.54 21.58
CA GLU A 330 -0.75 -18.51 22.64
C GLU A 330 -1.26 -18.03 24.01
N GLY A 331 -1.51 -16.72 24.15
CA GLY A 331 -2.08 -16.08 25.33
C GLY A 331 -3.55 -16.43 25.54
N LYS A 332 -3.86 -17.26 26.54
CA LYS A 332 -5.22 -17.75 26.80
C LYS A 332 -6.14 -16.76 27.53
N THR A 333 -5.57 -15.81 28.26
CA THR A 333 -6.30 -14.89 29.16
C THR A 333 -6.09 -13.42 28.81
N GLY A 334 -5.61 -13.12 27.60
CA GLY A 334 -5.10 -11.80 27.23
C GLY A 334 -3.59 -11.71 27.43
N THR A 335 -2.94 -10.87 26.61
CA THR A 335 -1.50 -10.61 26.65
C THR A 335 -1.26 -9.12 26.81
N GLY A 336 -0.52 -8.72 27.84
CA GLY A 336 -0.22 -7.30 28.11
C GLY A 336 0.86 -6.74 27.18
N THR A 337 0.82 -5.44 26.89
CA THR A 337 1.82 -4.79 26.01
C THR A 337 3.26 -4.88 26.54
N GLU A 338 3.46 -4.76 27.85
CA GLU A 338 4.79 -4.94 28.47
C GLU A 338 5.26 -6.40 28.43
N GLU A 339 4.35 -7.37 28.46
CA GLU A 339 4.69 -8.79 28.27
C GLU A 339 5.18 -9.04 26.83
N ILE A 340 4.49 -8.49 25.84
CA ILE A 340 4.90 -8.56 24.43
C ILE A 340 6.27 -7.91 24.25
N LYS A 341 6.49 -6.75 24.85
CA LYS A 341 7.78 -6.04 24.80
C LYS A 341 8.90 -6.88 25.40
N ALA A 342 8.73 -7.43 26.59
CA ALA A 342 9.72 -8.32 27.21
C ALA A 342 10.01 -9.57 26.35
N TYR A 343 8.98 -10.14 25.73
CA TYR A 343 9.10 -11.28 24.83
C TYR A 343 9.87 -10.96 23.53
N LEU A 344 9.71 -9.75 23.00
CA LEU A 344 10.50 -9.27 21.86
C LEU A 344 11.96 -9.00 22.27
N GLU A 345 12.18 -8.37 23.42
CA GLU A 345 13.52 -8.08 23.95
C GLU A 345 14.32 -9.36 24.20
N SER A 346 13.67 -10.41 24.74
CA SER A 346 14.30 -11.73 24.92
C SER A 346 14.72 -12.40 23.61
N ARG A 347 14.26 -11.87 22.47
CA ARG A 347 14.60 -12.30 21.10
C ARG A 347 15.46 -11.29 20.35
N GLY A 348 15.99 -10.28 21.05
CA GLY A 348 16.86 -9.26 20.49
C GLY A 348 16.14 -8.18 19.67
N ILE A 349 14.81 -8.08 19.76
CA ILE A 349 14.02 -7.06 19.07
C ILE A 349 13.56 -6.02 20.09
N ARG A 350 14.03 -4.78 19.94
CA ARG A 350 13.56 -3.65 20.74
C ARG A 350 12.39 -2.97 20.03
N ALA A 351 11.29 -2.77 20.74
CA ALA A 351 10.12 -2.07 20.24
C ALA A 351 9.42 -1.34 21.40
N GLY A 352 8.97 -0.10 21.16
CA GLY A 352 8.14 0.64 22.10
C GLY A 352 6.69 0.13 22.12
N VAL A 353 5.92 0.56 23.11
CA VAL A 353 4.50 0.18 23.24
C VAL A 353 3.69 0.63 22.03
N ASP A 354 3.88 1.87 21.55
CA ASP A 354 3.17 2.38 20.36
C ASP A 354 3.49 1.58 19.09
N THR A 355 4.74 1.17 18.94
CA THR A 355 5.18 0.30 17.85
C THR A 355 4.47 -1.05 17.89
N ILE A 356 4.34 -1.65 19.09
CA ILE A 356 3.64 -2.92 19.30
C ILE A 356 2.16 -2.76 18.96
N LEU A 357 1.51 -1.71 19.47
CA LEU A 357 0.10 -1.44 19.22
C LEU A 357 -0.19 -1.21 17.73
N ASP A 358 0.68 -0.52 17.01
CA ASP A 358 0.54 -0.36 15.56
C ASP A 358 0.71 -1.66 14.80
N ASP A 359 1.65 -2.52 15.19
CA ASP A 359 1.79 -3.84 14.58
C ASP A 359 0.54 -4.70 14.84
N VAL A 360 -0.04 -4.64 16.05
CA VAL A 360 -1.30 -5.31 16.39
C VAL A 360 -2.47 -4.76 15.57
N ARG A 361 -2.57 -3.43 15.43
CA ARG A 361 -3.55 -2.80 14.51
C ARG A 361 -3.33 -3.24 13.07
N GLY A 362 -2.08 -3.40 12.65
CA GLY A 362 -1.72 -3.97 11.36
C GLY A 362 -2.24 -5.40 11.19
N LEU A 363 -2.06 -6.27 12.20
CA LEU A 363 -2.61 -7.62 12.22
C LEU A 363 -4.16 -7.63 12.16
N ILE A 364 -4.82 -6.68 12.81
CA ILE A 364 -6.27 -6.48 12.68
C ILE A 364 -6.63 -6.04 11.25
N ASN A 365 -5.85 -5.12 10.69
CA ASN A 365 -6.04 -4.55 9.36
C ASN A 365 -5.71 -5.52 8.22
N ILE A 366 -4.98 -6.61 8.47
CA ILE A 366 -4.90 -7.72 7.52
C ILE A 366 -6.12 -8.64 7.62
N GLY A 367 -6.96 -8.53 8.66
CA GLY A 367 -8.20 -9.28 8.81
C GLY A 367 -8.20 -10.34 9.91
N LEU A 368 -7.19 -10.35 10.78
CA LEU A 368 -7.21 -11.18 11.99
C LEU A 368 -8.14 -10.56 13.03
N ASN A 369 -8.82 -11.42 13.78
CA ASN A 369 -9.72 -11.04 14.84
C ASN A 369 -8.97 -10.98 16.17
N ILE A 370 -8.36 -9.83 16.42
CA ILE A 370 -7.67 -9.50 17.68
C ILE A 370 -8.46 -8.37 18.34
N VAL A 371 -8.74 -8.50 19.63
CA VAL A 371 -9.49 -7.51 20.42
C VAL A 371 -8.51 -6.83 21.37
N ILE A 372 -8.56 -5.51 21.45
CA ILE A 372 -7.74 -4.72 22.39
C ILE A 372 -8.71 -4.15 23.43
N GLU A 373 -8.52 -4.51 24.71
CA GLU A 373 -9.31 -4.02 25.83
C GLU A 373 -8.36 -3.48 26.92
N GLY A 374 -8.36 -2.15 27.10
CA GLY A 374 -7.38 -1.51 27.98
C GLY A 374 -5.94 -1.76 27.49
N GLU A 375 -5.12 -2.34 28.35
CA GLU A 375 -3.73 -2.70 28.06
C GLU A 375 -3.55 -4.17 27.63
N GLU A 376 -4.65 -4.94 27.58
CA GLU A 376 -4.63 -6.35 27.23
C GLU A 376 -5.09 -6.60 25.80
N ILE A 377 -4.44 -7.57 25.15
CA ILE A 377 -4.71 -7.96 23.77
C ILE A 377 -5.18 -9.42 23.74
N PHE A 378 -6.34 -9.66 23.16
CA PHE A 378 -7.02 -10.96 23.13
C PHE A 378 -7.07 -11.53 21.73
N TRP A 379 -6.66 -12.80 21.61
CA TRP A 379 -6.82 -13.58 20.39
C TRP A 379 -8.24 -14.15 20.29
N ASN A 380 -8.96 -13.82 19.21
CA ASN A 380 -10.30 -14.35 18.94
C ASN A 380 -10.41 -14.86 17.50
N ASP A 381 -9.41 -15.59 17.02
CA ASP A 381 -9.40 -16.12 15.66
C ASP A 381 -8.94 -17.59 15.62
N ALA A 382 -8.97 -18.18 14.43
CA ALA A 382 -8.34 -19.46 14.14
C ALA A 382 -7.42 -19.28 12.93
N ILE A 383 -6.17 -19.71 13.04
CA ILE A 383 -5.20 -19.70 11.93
C ILE A 383 -4.65 -21.10 11.72
N ASN A 384 -4.37 -21.42 10.46
CA ASN A 384 -3.61 -22.61 10.12
C ASN A 384 -2.15 -22.44 10.57
N ASP A 385 -1.49 -23.57 10.82
CA ASP A 385 -0.08 -23.56 11.18
C ASP A 385 0.74 -23.02 10.01
N PHE A 386 1.73 -22.19 10.32
CA PHE A 386 2.66 -21.68 9.34
C PHE A 386 4.06 -21.57 9.93
N VAL A 387 5.04 -21.53 9.04
CA VAL A 387 6.46 -21.47 9.38
C VAL A 387 6.87 -20.02 9.61
N LEU A 388 7.58 -19.79 10.72
CA LEU A 388 8.36 -18.59 10.95
C LEU A 388 9.82 -18.88 10.57
N PRO A 389 10.27 -18.48 9.37
CA PRO A 389 11.66 -18.63 9.00
C PRO A 389 12.49 -17.55 9.70
N LEU A 390 13.44 -17.96 10.53
CA LEU A 390 14.34 -17.02 11.21
C LEU A 390 15.62 -16.86 10.39
N GLY A 391 15.83 -15.65 9.86
CA GLY A 391 17.11 -15.26 9.26
C GLY A 391 18.17 -14.98 10.33
N GLN A 392 19.42 -15.33 10.05
CA GLN A 392 20.54 -14.98 10.92
C GLN A 392 20.91 -13.50 10.68
N ASN A 393 21.00 -12.71 11.76
CA ASN A 393 21.34 -11.27 11.76
C ASN A 393 20.28 -10.33 11.17
N LEU A 394 19.19 -10.10 11.91
CA LEU A 394 18.25 -9.03 11.60
C LEU A 394 18.88 -7.68 11.96
N THR A 395 19.07 -6.82 10.96
CA THR A 395 19.49 -5.43 11.15
C THR A 395 18.31 -4.50 10.88
N CYS A 396 18.28 -3.39 11.61
CA CYS A 396 17.29 -2.33 11.46
C CYS A 396 17.97 -1.10 10.87
N SER A 397 17.43 -0.55 9.79
CA SER A 397 17.96 0.64 9.13
C SER A 397 17.76 1.91 9.96
N ASP A 398 18.57 2.93 9.66
CA ASP A 398 18.42 4.27 10.24
C ASP A 398 17.06 4.90 9.93
N LEU A 399 16.47 4.58 8.78
CA LEU A 399 15.15 5.10 8.38
C LEU A 399 14.05 4.60 9.32
N ILE A 400 14.07 3.30 9.66
CA ILE A 400 13.14 2.76 10.65
C ILE A 400 13.38 3.40 12.02
N GLN A 401 14.63 3.60 12.43
CA GLN A 401 14.91 4.30 13.70
C GLN A 401 14.36 5.73 13.71
N VAL A 402 14.46 6.47 12.61
CA VAL A 402 13.82 7.79 12.47
C VAL A 402 12.30 7.67 12.61
N LYS A 403 11.70 6.68 11.95
CA LYS A 403 10.26 6.42 12.01
C LYS A 403 9.79 6.10 13.44
N GLU A 404 10.52 5.26 14.17
CA GLU A 404 10.21 4.96 15.58
C GLU A 404 10.34 6.21 16.46
N LYS A 405 11.39 7.04 16.29
CA LYS A 405 11.54 8.31 17.01
C LYS A 405 10.43 9.31 16.74
N VAL A 406 9.89 9.34 15.51
CA VAL A 406 8.76 10.19 15.17
C VAL A 406 7.48 9.62 15.77
N ARG A 407 7.27 8.31 15.68
CA ARG A 407 6.11 7.59 16.26
C ARG A 407 5.90 7.96 17.74
N GLU A 408 6.96 7.89 18.55
CA GLU A 408 6.92 8.24 19.99
C GLU A 408 6.52 9.71 20.27
N LYS A 409 6.56 10.59 19.26
CA LYS A 409 6.23 12.00 19.38
C LYS A 409 4.86 12.35 18.81
N LEU A 410 4.20 11.44 18.08
CA LEU A 410 2.88 11.68 17.50
C LEU A 410 1.81 11.27 18.51
N ASN A 411 1.21 12.25 19.19
CA ASN A 411 0.18 12.01 20.20
C ASN A 411 -1.23 12.37 19.72
N HIS A 412 -1.33 13.17 18.66
CA HIS A 412 -2.57 13.73 18.12
C HIS A 412 -2.75 13.40 16.64
N LEU A 413 -1.65 13.27 15.91
CA LEU A 413 -1.62 12.89 14.50
C LEU A 413 -1.74 11.37 14.36
N SER A 414 -2.52 10.94 13.37
CA SER A 414 -2.63 9.53 13.03
C SER A 414 -1.28 8.97 12.54
N HIS A 415 -0.95 7.75 12.95
CA HIS A 415 0.29 7.08 12.55
C HIS A 415 0.31 6.68 11.06
N ASP A 416 -0.80 6.80 10.33
CA ASP A 416 -0.80 6.64 8.87
C ASP A 416 0.11 7.65 8.17
N TYR A 417 0.28 8.85 8.73
CA TYR A 417 1.22 9.86 8.22
C TYR A 417 2.69 9.48 8.38
N LEU A 418 3.03 8.45 9.17
CA LEU A 418 4.40 7.89 9.18
C LEU A 418 4.78 7.31 7.81
N ALA A 419 3.82 7.03 6.92
CA ALA A 419 4.11 6.68 5.53
C ALA A 419 4.87 7.78 4.79
N LEU A 420 4.70 9.06 5.16
CA LEU A 420 5.42 10.17 4.54
C LEU A 420 6.94 10.02 4.69
N ILE A 421 7.42 9.41 5.79
CA ILE A 421 8.84 9.11 6.00
C ILE A 421 9.32 8.11 4.95
N ASP A 422 8.56 7.07 4.63
CA ASP A 422 8.96 6.11 3.60
C ASP A 422 8.84 6.71 2.19
N LEU A 423 7.75 7.44 1.93
CA LEU A 423 7.47 8.08 0.65
C LEU A 423 8.54 9.09 0.26
N ALA A 424 9.04 9.87 1.22
CA ALA A 424 10.07 10.88 1.00
C ALA A 424 11.44 10.29 0.56
N TYR A 425 11.63 8.97 0.64
CA TYR A 425 12.85 8.28 0.21
C TYR A 425 12.63 7.36 -1.00
N ASP A 426 11.42 7.35 -1.57
CA ASP A 426 11.05 6.56 -2.75
C ASP A 426 10.70 7.46 -3.95
N PRO A 427 11.67 7.72 -4.86
CA PRO A 427 11.43 8.55 -6.04
C PRO A 427 10.31 8.05 -6.96
N ALA A 428 9.94 6.77 -6.89
CA ALA A 428 8.83 6.22 -7.67
C ALA A 428 7.46 6.64 -7.12
N GLN A 429 7.40 7.23 -5.93
CA GLN A 429 6.18 7.62 -5.22
C GLN A 429 6.01 9.15 -5.09
N ASN A 430 6.75 9.97 -5.85
CA ASN A 430 6.69 11.44 -5.76
C ASN A 430 5.26 12.00 -5.73
N ARG A 431 4.40 11.61 -6.67
CA ARG A 431 3.00 12.07 -6.70
C ARG A 431 2.22 11.77 -5.41
N LEU A 432 2.43 10.58 -4.83
CA LEU A 432 1.75 10.24 -3.59
C LEU A 432 2.34 11.02 -2.41
N PHE A 433 3.65 11.27 -2.41
CA PHE A 433 4.32 12.12 -1.43
C PHE A 433 3.78 13.56 -1.47
N GLU A 434 3.64 14.14 -2.66
CA GLU A 434 3.00 15.44 -2.89
C GLU A 434 1.60 15.49 -2.27
N MET A 435 0.72 14.56 -2.68
CA MET A 435 -0.67 14.55 -2.25
C MET A 435 -0.82 14.32 -0.74
N LYS A 436 -0.06 13.41 -0.15
CA LYS A 436 -0.10 13.14 1.30
C LYS A 436 0.46 14.31 2.12
N THR A 437 1.45 15.04 1.59
CA THR A 437 1.97 16.27 2.24
C THR A 437 0.91 17.37 2.24
N LEU A 438 0.19 17.55 1.12
CA LEU A 438 -0.91 18.51 1.04
C LEU A 438 -2.11 18.10 1.90
N GLU A 439 -2.44 16.81 1.98
CA GLU A 439 -3.46 16.30 2.90
C GLU A 439 -3.10 16.62 4.35
N LEU A 440 -1.85 16.35 4.78
CA LEU A 440 -1.38 16.69 6.12
C LEU A 440 -1.60 18.18 6.44
N LEU A 441 -1.17 19.07 5.55
CA LEU A 441 -1.31 20.51 5.78
C LEU A 441 -2.76 20.97 5.79
N THR A 442 -3.60 20.44 4.91
CA THR A 442 -4.97 20.91 4.78
C THR A 442 -5.92 20.26 5.79
N ASP A 443 -5.90 18.93 5.88
CA ASP A 443 -6.87 18.16 6.64
C ASP A 443 -6.45 18.05 8.14
N GLU A 444 -5.16 18.16 8.48
CA GLU A 444 -4.66 18.07 9.87
C GLU A 444 -4.15 19.39 10.43
N CYS A 445 -3.59 20.27 9.58
CA CYS A 445 -3.09 21.58 10.01
C CYS A 445 -4.04 22.75 9.69
N GLY A 446 -5.27 22.48 9.26
CA GLY A 446 -6.30 23.50 9.07
C GLY A 446 -6.02 24.54 7.97
N TYR A 447 -4.97 24.36 7.16
CA TYR A 447 -4.74 25.21 6.00
C TYR A 447 -5.83 24.98 4.95
N GLN A 448 -6.14 26.02 4.19
CA GLN A 448 -6.85 25.85 2.92
C GLN A 448 -5.82 25.57 1.83
N GLY A 449 -6.15 24.79 0.81
CA GLY A 449 -5.16 24.46 -0.22
C GLY A 449 -5.61 23.49 -1.30
N LEU A 450 -4.79 23.43 -2.35
CA LEU A 450 -5.00 22.60 -3.54
C LEU A 450 -3.69 21.90 -3.90
N HIS A 451 -3.78 20.60 -4.21
CA HIS A 451 -2.74 19.91 -4.97
C HIS A 451 -2.89 20.31 -6.44
N LEU A 452 -1.79 20.75 -7.04
CA LEU A 452 -1.77 21.22 -8.42
C LEU A 452 -1.04 20.20 -9.29
N GLY A 453 0.21 19.90 -8.95
CA GLY A 453 1.07 18.94 -9.63
C GLY A 453 1.30 19.23 -11.13
N GLY A 454 2.23 18.49 -11.73
CA GLY A 454 2.51 18.55 -13.17
C GLY A 454 3.45 19.68 -13.58
N SER A 455 3.60 19.90 -14.89
CA SER A 455 4.57 20.87 -15.41
C SER A 455 4.02 22.30 -15.36
N ARG A 456 4.92 23.26 -15.06
CA ARG A 456 4.63 24.71 -14.99
C ARG A 456 3.64 25.11 -13.89
N LYS A 457 3.59 24.35 -12.80
CA LYS A 457 2.88 24.66 -11.55
C LYS A 457 3.70 24.13 -10.38
N PRO A 458 3.63 24.75 -9.19
CA PRO A 458 4.16 24.11 -7.98
C PRO A 458 3.40 22.82 -7.67
N ASP A 459 3.96 21.94 -6.83
CA ASP A 459 3.29 20.71 -6.42
C ASP A 459 1.96 20.99 -5.70
N GLY A 460 1.94 22.04 -4.88
CA GLY A 460 0.71 22.50 -4.25
C GLY A 460 0.81 23.90 -3.68
N ILE A 461 -0.33 24.40 -3.22
CA ILE A 461 -0.45 25.68 -2.54
C ILE A 461 -1.30 25.52 -1.27
N CYS A 462 -0.91 26.21 -0.21
CA CYS A 462 -1.67 26.30 1.03
C CYS A 462 -1.80 27.75 1.48
N TYR A 463 -2.86 28.11 2.19
CA TYR A 463 -3.03 29.45 2.77
C TYR A 463 -3.89 29.41 4.04
N THR A 464 -3.72 30.41 4.88
CA THR A 464 -4.49 30.60 6.10
C THR A 464 -5.74 31.45 5.85
N ARG A 465 -6.72 31.33 6.74
CA ARG A 465 -7.90 32.21 6.77
C ARG A 465 -8.24 32.57 8.20
N GLY A 466 -8.58 33.84 8.42
CA GLY A 466 -9.09 34.31 9.70
C GLY A 466 -7.99 34.67 10.70
N LEU A 467 -6.74 34.80 10.25
CA LEU A 467 -5.68 35.43 11.04
C LEU A 467 -5.76 36.95 10.91
N GLU A 468 -5.05 37.68 11.77
CA GLU A 468 -4.86 39.13 11.59
C GLU A 468 -4.18 39.43 10.25
N LYS A 469 -3.28 38.54 9.82
CA LYS A 469 -2.58 38.62 8.55
C LYS A 469 -2.51 37.23 7.90
N ASP A 470 -3.50 36.94 7.06
CA ASP A 470 -3.51 35.71 6.27
C ASP A 470 -2.31 35.66 5.29
N TYR A 471 -1.75 34.47 5.13
CA TYR A 471 -0.59 34.21 4.28
C TYR A 471 -0.76 32.95 3.43
N GLY A 472 -0.07 32.94 2.30
CA GLY A 472 0.00 31.81 1.36
C GLY A 472 1.38 31.15 1.36
N ILE A 473 1.42 29.88 1.01
CA ILE A 473 2.63 29.06 0.89
C ILE A 473 2.60 28.38 -0.48
N ILE A 474 3.68 28.54 -1.24
CA ILE A 474 3.96 27.82 -2.48
C ILE A 474 4.84 26.61 -2.12
N ILE A 475 4.38 25.39 -2.40
CA ILE A 475 4.99 24.15 -1.91
C ILE A 475 5.56 23.35 -3.07
N ASP A 476 6.78 22.87 -2.89
CA ASP A 476 7.44 21.91 -3.76
C ASP A 476 8.00 20.75 -2.93
N THR A 477 7.74 19.52 -3.33
CA THR A 477 8.08 18.31 -2.58
C THR A 477 9.10 17.48 -3.36
N LYS A 478 9.96 16.78 -2.62
CA LYS A 478 10.95 15.88 -3.25
C LYS A 478 11.14 14.58 -2.50
N ALA A 479 10.79 13.47 -3.15
CA ALA A 479 11.25 12.15 -2.71
C ALA A 479 12.65 11.86 -3.26
N TYR A 480 13.61 11.64 -2.35
CA TYR A 480 15.01 11.41 -2.71
C TYR A 480 15.70 10.47 -1.71
N SER A 481 16.29 9.38 -2.21
CA SER A 481 16.74 8.26 -1.38
C SER A 481 17.98 8.53 -0.51
N GLY A 482 18.78 9.56 -0.83
CA GLY A 482 20.09 9.79 -0.22
C GLY A 482 20.27 11.17 0.42
N GLY A 483 19.19 11.89 0.69
CA GLY A 483 19.22 13.28 1.16
C GLY A 483 19.29 14.30 0.04
N TYR A 484 18.49 15.35 0.15
CA TYR A 484 18.25 16.30 -0.91
C TYR A 484 19.11 17.56 -0.75
N ASN A 485 19.88 17.89 -1.78
CA ASN A 485 20.80 19.02 -1.77
C ASN A 485 20.22 20.31 -2.33
N LEU A 486 18.96 20.29 -2.76
CA LEU A 486 18.28 21.37 -3.47
C LEU A 486 19.11 21.91 -4.65
N PRO A 487 19.11 21.22 -5.82
CA PRO A 487 19.84 21.67 -6.99
C PRO A 487 19.40 23.06 -7.48
N ILE A 488 20.31 23.78 -8.15
CA ILE A 488 20.04 25.11 -8.74
C ILE A 488 18.79 25.10 -9.62
N SER A 489 18.60 24.06 -10.44
CA SER A 489 17.44 23.95 -11.32
C SER A 489 16.10 23.89 -10.59
N GLN A 490 16.06 23.34 -9.38
CA GLN A 490 14.85 23.27 -8.56
C GLN A 490 14.61 24.60 -7.82
N ALA A 491 15.70 25.30 -7.45
CA ALA A 491 15.61 26.66 -6.96
C ALA A 491 15.13 27.65 -8.04
N ASP A 492 15.59 27.50 -9.29
CA ASP A 492 15.13 28.29 -10.45
C ASP A 492 13.64 28.06 -10.72
N GLU A 493 13.19 26.81 -10.58
CA GLU A 493 11.79 26.43 -10.73
C GLU A 493 10.89 27.07 -9.66
N MET A 494 11.30 27.05 -8.39
CA MET A 494 10.58 27.76 -7.33
C MET A 494 10.62 29.28 -7.54
N GLU A 495 11.76 29.85 -7.93
CA GLU A 495 11.86 31.28 -8.23
C GLU A 495 10.88 31.69 -9.34
N ARG A 496 10.73 30.86 -10.38
CA ARG A 496 9.71 31.05 -11.42
C ARG A 496 8.31 31.09 -10.81
N TYR A 497 7.94 30.14 -9.95
CA TYR A 497 6.62 30.13 -9.32
C TYR A 497 6.38 31.35 -8.44
N VAL A 498 7.37 31.75 -7.64
CA VAL A 498 7.26 32.95 -6.80
C VAL A 498 7.02 34.19 -7.67
N ARG A 499 7.77 34.35 -8.77
CA ARG A 499 7.61 35.48 -9.70
C ARG A 499 6.27 35.46 -10.42
N GLU A 500 5.84 34.29 -10.89
CA GLU A 500 4.53 34.10 -11.52
C GLU A 500 3.38 34.51 -10.58
N ASN A 501 3.45 34.20 -9.29
CA ASN A 501 2.44 34.66 -8.32
C ASN A 501 2.53 36.16 -7.99
N GLN A 502 3.70 36.79 -8.16
CA GLN A 502 3.86 38.24 -8.01
C GLN A 502 3.29 39.01 -9.20
N THR A 503 3.57 38.56 -10.43
CA THR A 503 3.15 39.26 -11.66
C THR A 503 1.73 38.89 -12.07
N ARG A 504 1.31 37.64 -11.84
CA ARG A 504 -0.02 37.09 -12.16
C ARG A 504 -0.44 37.33 -13.61
N ASP A 505 0.51 37.20 -14.53
CA ASP A 505 0.31 37.49 -15.95
C ASP A 505 -0.10 36.21 -16.72
N PRO A 506 -1.34 36.12 -17.24
CA PRO A 506 -1.80 34.98 -18.03
C PRO A 506 -1.02 34.77 -19.34
N GLU A 507 -0.34 35.80 -19.87
CA GLU A 507 0.52 35.65 -21.05
C GLU A 507 1.82 34.90 -20.72
N VAL A 508 2.31 35.04 -19.47
CA VAL A 508 3.48 34.31 -18.98
C VAL A 508 3.11 32.87 -18.66
N ASN A 509 2.01 32.66 -17.94
CA ASN A 509 1.51 31.32 -17.63
C ASN A 509 -0.02 31.26 -17.69
N ALA A 510 -0.52 30.82 -18.84
CA ALA A 510 -1.96 30.75 -19.14
C ALA A 510 -2.76 29.80 -18.23
N ASN A 511 -2.11 28.99 -17.40
CA ASN A 511 -2.80 28.11 -16.48
C ASN A 511 -3.33 28.82 -15.22
N GLY A 512 -2.86 30.05 -14.93
CA GLY A 512 -3.36 30.88 -13.84
C GLY A 512 -3.30 30.26 -12.45
N TRP A 513 -2.34 29.37 -12.15
CA TRP A 513 -2.36 28.56 -10.92
C TRP A 513 -2.43 29.39 -9.62
N TRP A 514 -1.95 30.63 -9.63
CA TRP A 514 -2.03 31.58 -8.50
C TRP A 514 -3.47 31.99 -8.15
N GLU A 515 -4.44 31.78 -9.04
CA GLU A 515 -5.87 32.02 -8.77
C GLU A 515 -6.43 31.06 -7.71
N GLY A 516 -5.70 29.99 -7.37
CA GLY A 516 -6.02 29.16 -6.22
C GLY A 516 -5.83 29.88 -4.87
N PHE A 517 -5.11 31.01 -4.84
CA PHE A 517 -5.07 31.90 -3.68
C PHE A 517 -6.21 32.93 -3.73
N PRO A 518 -6.93 33.14 -2.61
CA PRO A 518 -7.86 34.25 -2.47
C PRO A 518 -7.18 35.62 -2.71
N ALA A 519 -7.94 36.58 -3.24
CA ALA A 519 -7.41 37.88 -3.62
C ALA A 519 -6.92 38.72 -2.42
N ASP A 520 -7.44 38.46 -1.23
CA ASP A 520 -7.11 39.08 0.05
C ASP A 520 -5.80 38.55 0.68
N VAL A 521 -5.31 37.39 0.26
CA VAL A 521 -3.98 36.91 0.67
C VAL A 521 -2.90 37.72 -0.04
N LYS A 522 -2.13 38.50 0.72
CA LYS A 522 -1.05 39.38 0.20
C LYS A 522 0.34 38.97 0.63
N THR A 523 0.44 38.15 1.66
CA THR A 523 1.72 37.66 2.19
C THR A 523 1.96 36.27 1.65
N PHE A 524 3.15 36.01 1.12
CA PHE A 524 3.48 34.73 0.52
C PHE A 524 4.83 34.24 1.02
N TYR A 525 4.94 32.92 1.12
CA TYR A 525 6.13 32.17 1.43
C TYR A 525 6.34 31.05 0.42
N PHE A 526 7.56 30.50 0.35
CA PHE A 526 7.82 29.26 -0.37
C PHE A 526 8.39 28.18 0.57
N MET A 527 8.08 26.92 0.31
CA MET A 527 8.50 25.79 1.13
C MET A 527 8.94 24.63 0.25
N PHE A 528 10.13 24.11 0.52
CA PHE A 528 10.55 22.80 0.03
C PHE A 528 10.34 21.74 1.11
N VAL A 529 9.75 20.60 0.75
CA VAL A 529 9.56 19.46 1.67
C VAL A 529 10.29 18.22 1.12
N ALA A 530 11.15 17.60 1.93
CA ALA A 530 11.89 16.40 1.53
C ALA A 530 12.15 15.47 2.71
N GLY A 531 12.70 14.28 2.44
CA GLY A 531 13.02 13.29 3.48
C GLY A 531 14.04 13.82 4.48
N HIS A 532 15.15 14.35 3.97
CA HIS A 532 16.05 15.24 4.72
C HIS A 532 16.87 16.11 3.75
N PHE A 533 17.30 17.28 4.20
CA PHE A 533 18.20 18.15 3.43
C PHE A 533 19.68 17.95 3.78
N LYS A 534 20.57 18.12 2.80
CA LYS A 534 22.03 18.03 2.99
C LYS A 534 22.79 19.02 2.12
N GLY A 535 24.06 19.27 2.44
CA GLY A 535 24.90 20.17 1.67
C GLY A 535 24.42 21.62 1.75
N ASN A 536 24.54 22.36 0.64
CA ASN A 536 24.43 23.82 0.65
C ASN A 536 23.04 24.35 0.22
N TYR A 537 21.97 23.67 0.65
CA TYR A 537 20.60 24.01 0.28
C TYR A 537 20.19 25.40 0.81
N LEU A 538 20.68 25.82 1.98
CA LEU A 538 20.42 27.14 2.56
C LEU A 538 20.84 28.29 1.64
N ASN A 539 21.95 28.15 0.91
CA ASN A 539 22.37 29.16 -0.05
C ASN A 539 21.36 29.33 -1.20
N GLN A 540 20.65 28.27 -1.59
CA GLN A 540 19.62 28.37 -2.62
C GLN A 540 18.36 29.05 -2.09
N ILE A 541 17.96 28.75 -0.84
CA ILE A 541 16.85 29.45 -0.16
C ILE A 541 17.16 30.96 -0.07
N ASP A 542 18.36 31.32 0.39
CA ASP A 542 18.77 32.72 0.50
C ASP A 542 18.86 33.41 -0.87
N ARG A 543 19.27 32.68 -1.92
CA ARG A 543 19.29 33.18 -3.29
C ARG A 543 17.89 33.54 -3.79
N ILE A 544 16.90 32.65 -3.61
CA ILE A 544 15.51 32.92 -4.02
C ILE A 544 14.97 34.14 -3.26
N TRP A 545 15.22 34.22 -1.96
CA TRP A 545 14.81 35.37 -1.15
C TRP A 545 15.43 36.69 -1.64
N ARG A 546 16.75 36.74 -1.87
CA ARG A 546 17.41 37.96 -2.40
C ARG A 546 16.88 38.35 -3.78
N SER A 547 16.50 37.37 -4.59
CA SER A 547 16.06 37.57 -5.96
C SER A 547 14.59 38.03 -6.06
N THR A 548 13.74 37.60 -5.13
CA THR A 548 12.29 37.78 -5.20
C THR A 548 11.70 38.62 -4.06
N GLY A 549 12.44 38.81 -2.97
CA GLY A 549 11.98 39.44 -1.73
C GLY A 549 11.05 38.57 -0.88
N VAL A 550 10.80 37.32 -1.28
CA VAL A 550 9.87 36.40 -0.62
C VAL A 550 10.65 35.44 0.27
N SER A 551 10.26 35.32 1.54
CA SER A 551 10.88 34.37 2.47
C SER A 551 10.45 32.93 2.16
N GLY A 552 11.34 31.98 2.45
CA GLY A 552 11.01 30.58 2.30
C GLY A 552 11.92 29.68 3.11
N THR A 553 11.66 28.39 3.04
CA THR A 553 12.27 27.40 3.93
C THR A 553 12.44 26.04 3.26
N ALA A 554 13.22 25.17 3.90
CA ALA A 554 13.38 23.76 3.56
C ALA A 554 13.07 22.94 4.82
N VAL A 555 12.05 22.07 4.74
CA VAL A 555 11.52 21.33 5.90
C VAL A 555 11.68 19.83 5.69
N ASP A 556 12.44 19.20 6.59
CA ASP A 556 12.52 17.75 6.69
C ASP A 556 11.16 17.15 7.08
N ILE A 557 10.79 16.02 6.50
CA ILE A 557 9.48 15.41 6.72
C ILE A 557 9.22 15.05 8.19
N SER A 558 10.27 14.64 8.93
CA SER A 558 10.17 14.38 10.37
C SER A 558 9.82 15.62 11.17
N ARG A 559 10.39 16.79 10.80
CA ARG A 559 10.07 18.07 11.43
C ARG A 559 8.64 18.48 11.11
N LEU A 560 8.22 18.33 9.85
CA LEU A 560 6.86 18.64 9.43
C LEU A 560 5.81 17.85 10.22
N LEU A 561 6.02 16.53 10.38
CA LEU A 561 5.12 15.65 11.15
C LEU A 561 5.01 16.07 12.62
N ILE A 562 6.13 16.35 13.28
CA ILE A 562 6.14 16.77 14.69
C ILE A 562 5.46 18.14 14.84
N THR A 563 5.68 19.07 13.91
CA THR A 563 5.00 20.37 13.93
C THR A 563 3.49 20.22 13.71
N ALA A 564 3.08 19.37 12.76
CA ALA A 564 1.67 19.08 12.51
C ALA A 564 0.97 18.46 13.73
N ASP A 565 1.63 17.52 14.42
CA ASP A 565 1.12 16.94 15.66
C ASP A 565 0.89 17.99 16.75
N ARG A 566 1.87 18.89 16.93
CA ARG A 566 1.76 20.00 17.90
C ARG A 566 0.63 20.96 17.55
N TYR A 567 0.46 21.28 16.26
CA TYR A 567 -0.66 22.13 15.82
C TYR A 567 -1.99 21.46 16.11
N LYS A 568 -2.13 20.18 15.73
CA LYS A 568 -3.36 19.41 15.96
C LYS A 568 -3.68 19.23 17.44
N GLY A 569 -2.64 19.16 18.29
CA GLY A 569 -2.76 19.18 19.75
C GLY A 569 -3.09 20.54 20.36
N GLY A 570 -3.16 21.61 19.57
CA GLY A 570 -3.40 22.99 20.04
C GLY A 570 -2.20 23.62 20.76
N VAL A 571 -1.00 23.07 20.60
CA VAL A 571 0.23 23.54 21.24
C VAL A 571 0.83 24.75 20.51
N ILE A 572 0.58 24.87 19.21
CA ILE A 572 1.04 25.97 18.36
C ILE A 572 -0.09 26.44 17.44
N SER A 573 -0.12 27.73 17.09
CA SER A 573 -1.06 28.31 16.12
C SER A 573 -0.50 28.34 14.69
N HIS A 574 -1.25 28.89 13.75
CA HIS A 574 -0.74 29.18 12.39
C HIS A 574 0.36 30.24 12.43
N GLU A 575 0.23 31.27 13.25
CA GLU A 575 1.25 32.30 13.45
C GLU A 575 2.54 31.71 14.05
N ASP A 576 2.44 30.77 14.99
CA ASP A 576 3.61 30.06 15.51
C ASP A 576 4.31 29.22 14.43
N MET A 577 3.54 28.58 13.54
CA MET A 577 4.11 27.87 12.38
C MET A 577 4.76 28.82 11.39
N GLU A 578 4.14 29.97 11.12
CA GLU A 578 4.70 31.03 10.27
C GLU A 578 6.06 31.47 10.82
N ASN A 579 6.12 31.79 12.11
CA ASN A 579 7.33 32.20 12.82
C ASN A 579 8.39 31.09 12.81
N SER A 580 8.00 29.86 13.13
CA SER A 580 8.94 28.74 13.23
C SER A 580 9.57 28.32 11.90
N PHE A 581 8.85 28.48 10.79
CA PHE A 581 9.32 28.02 9.48
C PHE A 581 9.95 29.11 8.64
N PHE A 582 9.43 30.35 8.71
CA PHE A 582 9.73 31.38 7.71
C PHE A 582 10.34 32.65 8.27
N GLN A 583 10.30 32.88 9.59
CA GLN A 583 11.00 34.00 10.21
C GLN A 583 12.44 33.58 10.56
N LYS A 584 13.39 34.45 10.21
CA LYS A 584 14.79 34.31 10.64
C LYS A 584 14.88 34.85 12.07
N ASP A 585 15.35 34.03 13.02
CA ASP A 585 15.82 34.57 14.30
C ASP A 585 16.87 35.66 14.02
N GLU A 586 16.83 36.77 14.76
CA GLU A 586 17.81 37.86 14.67
C GLU A 586 19.27 37.40 14.94
N MET A 587 19.47 36.14 15.32
CA MET A 587 20.77 35.49 15.51
C MET A 587 21.13 34.42 14.46
N GLY A 588 20.65 34.53 13.22
CA GLY A 588 21.31 33.92 12.05
C GLY A 588 21.49 32.40 12.06
N GLY A 589 20.73 31.68 12.90
CA GLY A 589 20.68 30.24 12.94
C GLY A 589 19.24 29.78 12.75
N THR A 590 18.96 29.07 11.65
CA THR A 590 17.75 28.24 11.58
C THR A 590 17.87 27.15 12.64
N LEU A 591 16.89 27.10 13.56
CA LEU A 591 16.63 25.93 14.40
C LEU A 591 16.39 24.68 13.56
#